data_AF-A0A3P5ZZP9-F1
#
_entry.id   AF-A0A3P5ZZP9-F1
#
_cell.length_a   1.000
_cell.length_b   1.000
_cell.length_c   1.000
_cell.angle_alpha   90.00
_cell.angle_beta   90.00
_cell.angle_gamma   90.00
#
_symmetry.space_group_name_H-M   'P 1'
#
loop_
_entity.id
_entity.type
_entity.pdbx_description
1 polymer ?
#
loop_
_entity_poly.entity_id
_entity_poly.type
_entity_poly.pdbx_seq_one_letter_code
_entity_poly.pdbx_strand_id
1 'polypeptide(L)'
;MERQERSENVPKWENMDKDMLVNIFKKLDVVDVVMGASRVCITWFLASHNKTMWNTIKFNDTDSIVADNTKPHLQDNNNGEKHRYQLREIFIEINKFSRAEPVEFFFNVNSNVLEEDLAIISNGCQISENLRYQYRKLKI
;
A
#
# COMPACT_ATOMS: atom_id res chain seq x y z
N MET A 1 -23.76 42.60 -18.27
CA MET A 1 -24.07 41.17 -18.50
C MET A 1 -23.10 40.39 -17.61
N GLU A 2 -23.46 40.19 -16.36
CA GLU A 2 -22.63 39.50 -15.37
C GLU A 2 -22.90 38.00 -15.49
N ARG A 3 -21.84 37.22 -15.78
CA ARG A 3 -21.90 35.76 -15.77
C ARG A 3 -21.92 35.32 -14.32
N GLN A 4 -23.10 34.95 -13.82
CA GLN A 4 -23.24 34.25 -12.55
C GLN A 4 -22.66 32.84 -12.74
N GLU A 5 -21.39 32.63 -12.42
CA GLU A 5 -20.86 31.29 -12.20
C GLU A 5 -21.56 30.72 -10.98
N ARG A 6 -22.56 29.88 -11.22
CA ARG A 6 -23.21 29.07 -10.20
C ARG A 6 -22.13 28.11 -9.70
N SER A 7 -21.45 28.46 -8.60
CA SER A 7 -20.55 27.53 -7.93
C SER A 7 -21.43 26.39 -7.39
N GLU A 8 -21.62 25.36 -8.18
CA GLU A 8 -22.19 24.12 -7.68
C GLU A 8 -21.33 23.68 -6.51
N ASN A 9 -21.96 23.46 -5.36
CA ASN A 9 -21.28 23.09 -4.13
C ASN A 9 -20.78 21.65 -4.30
N VAL A 10 -19.67 21.46 -5.01
CA VAL A 10 -19.08 20.15 -5.27
C VAL A 10 -18.69 19.54 -3.92
N PRO A 11 -19.22 18.36 -3.56
CA PRO A 11 -18.85 17.70 -2.32
C PRO A 11 -17.34 17.50 -2.23
N LYS A 12 -16.74 17.91 -1.11
CA LYS A 12 -15.31 17.67 -0.88
C LYS A 12 -15.06 16.17 -0.72
N TRP A 13 -13.99 15.67 -1.34
CA TRP A 13 -13.51 14.30 -1.19
C TRP A 13 -13.24 13.88 0.26
N GLU A 14 -12.91 14.85 1.12
CA GLU A 14 -12.72 14.64 2.57
C GLU A 14 -14.00 14.19 3.29
N ASN A 15 -15.16 14.55 2.74
CA ASN A 15 -16.49 14.22 3.28
C ASN A 15 -17.12 13.00 2.60
N MET A 16 -16.38 12.32 1.72
CA MET A 16 -16.87 11.11 1.08
C MET A 16 -17.10 10.01 2.12
N ASP A 17 -18.18 9.24 1.92
CA ASP A 17 -18.51 8.14 2.79
C ASP A 17 -17.35 7.12 2.90
N LYS A 18 -17.13 6.61 4.11
CA LYS A 18 -16.01 5.72 4.41
C LYS A 18 -16.08 4.42 3.60
N ASP A 19 -17.27 3.86 3.37
CA ASP A 19 -17.42 2.62 2.61
C ASP A 19 -17.16 2.85 1.12
N MET A 20 -17.50 4.03 0.60
CA MET A 20 -17.10 4.44 -0.76
C MET A 20 -15.58 4.57 -0.88
N LEU A 21 -14.91 5.21 0.09
CA LEU A 21 -13.44 5.29 0.14
C LEU A 21 -12.80 3.91 0.17
N VAL A 22 -13.32 2.99 0.98
CA VAL A 22 -12.83 1.61 1.05
C VAL A 22 -12.98 0.89 -0.29
N ASN A 23 -14.11 1.07 -0.98
CA ASN A 23 -14.32 0.48 -2.30
C ASN A 23 -13.39 1.04 -3.37
N ILE A 24 -13.06 2.34 -3.29
CA ILE A 24 -12.04 2.96 -4.14
C ILE A 24 -10.66 2.41 -3.81
N PHE A 25 -10.28 2.35 -2.54
CA PHE A 25 -8.96 1.87 -2.10
C PHE A 25 -8.70 0.41 -2.48
N LYS A 26 -9.73 -0.45 -2.48
CA LYS A 26 -9.65 -1.82 -2.98
C LYS A 26 -9.30 -1.93 -4.48
N LYS A 27 -9.37 -0.83 -5.24
CA LYS A 27 -8.98 -0.76 -6.66
C LYS A 27 -7.58 -0.20 -6.87
N LEU A 28 -6.96 0.34 -5.83
CA LEU A 28 -5.61 0.88 -5.87
C LEU A 28 -4.58 -0.21 -5.57
N ASP A 29 -3.33 0.01 -5.97
CA ASP A 29 -2.23 -0.83 -5.49
C ASP A 29 -2.04 -0.61 -3.99
N VAL A 30 -1.59 -1.64 -3.27
CA VAL A 30 -1.35 -1.56 -1.83
C VAL A 30 -0.39 -0.41 -1.49
N VAL A 31 0.61 -0.17 -2.33
CA VAL A 31 1.60 0.91 -2.15
C VAL A 31 0.90 2.27 -2.23
N ASP A 32 0.00 2.47 -3.18
CA ASP A 32 -0.76 3.72 -3.35
C ASP A 32 -1.65 3.99 -2.14
N VAL A 33 -2.21 2.95 -1.51
CA VAL A 33 -3.02 3.08 -0.30
C VAL A 33 -2.14 3.47 0.89
N VAL A 34 -1.07 2.71 1.18
CA VAL A 34 -0.29 2.88 2.41
C VAL A 34 0.67 4.07 2.35
N MET A 35 1.19 4.42 1.17
CA MET A 35 2.13 5.53 0.99
C MET A 35 1.48 6.81 0.45
N GLY A 36 0.28 6.72 -0.12
CA GLY A 36 -0.44 7.87 -0.69
C GLY A 36 -1.73 8.17 0.05
N ALA A 37 -2.80 7.43 -0.26
CA ALA A 37 -4.16 7.74 0.16
C ALA A 37 -4.30 7.89 1.69
N SER A 38 -3.63 7.02 2.46
CA SER A 38 -3.68 7.05 3.93
C SER A 38 -3.14 8.35 4.56
N ARG A 39 -2.39 9.16 3.79
CA ARG A 39 -1.70 10.38 4.25
C ARG A 39 -2.41 11.67 3.86
N VAL A 40 -3.53 11.59 3.14
CA VAL A 40 -4.28 12.76 2.64
C VAL A 40 -5.04 13.48 3.76
N CYS A 41 -5.86 12.75 4.52
CA CYS A 41 -6.64 13.29 5.63
C CYS A 41 -7.05 12.19 6.61
N ILE A 42 -7.63 12.58 7.76
CA ILE A 42 -8.02 11.63 8.80
C ILE A 42 -9.09 10.64 8.34
N THR A 43 -10.06 11.07 7.51
CA THR A 43 -11.11 10.19 6.98
C THR A 43 -10.50 9.08 6.12
N TRP A 44 -9.53 9.43 5.27
CA TRP A 44 -8.83 8.48 4.39
C TRP A 44 -7.89 7.56 5.18
N PHE A 45 -7.23 8.09 6.22
CA PHE A 45 -6.45 7.30 7.17
C PHE A 45 -7.32 6.24 7.88
N LEU A 46 -8.53 6.61 8.30
CA LEU A 46 -9.48 5.69 8.95
C LEU A 46 -10.09 4.67 7.97
N ALA A 47 -10.34 5.07 6.72
CA ALA A 47 -10.74 4.15 5.65
C ALA A 47 -9.63 3.12 5.37
N SER A 48 -8.36 3.56 5.42
CA SER A 48 -7.19 2.70 5.24
C SER A 48 -7.12 1.56 6.26
N HIS A 49 -7.64 1.75 7.48
CA HIS A 49 -7.69 0.68 8.49
C HIS A 49 -8.83 -0.35 8.31
N ASN A 50 -9.62 -0.28 7.24
CA ASN A 50 -10.73 -1.23 7.06
C ASN A 50 -10.21 -2.65 6.80
N LYS A 51 -10.53 -3.58 7.70
CA LYS A 51 -10.09 -4.99 7.65
C LYS A 51 -10.36 -5.69 6.32
N THR A 52 -11.48 -5.37 5.66
CA THR A 52 -11.88 -6.02 4.40
C THR A 52 -10.93 -5.73 3.23
N MET A 53 -10.01 -4.78 3.37
CA MET A 53 -8.99 -4.49 2.36
C MET A 53 -7.75 -5.36 2.51
N TRP A 54 -7.51 -5.92 3.69
CA TRP A 54 -6.22 -6.51 4.03
C TRP A 54 -6.16 -8.03 3.84
N ASN A 55 -7.30 -8.70 3.59
CA ASN A 55 -7.35 -10.15 3.43
C ASN A 55 -6.36 -10.70 2.39
N THR A 56 -6.17 -9.97 1.28
CA THR A 56 -5.27 -10.37 0.20
C THR A 56 -4.48 -9.17 -0.28
N ILE A 57 -3.16 -9.24 -0.15
CA ILE A 57 -2.24 -8.21 -0.63
C ILE A 57 -1.50 -8.72 -1.85
N LYS A 58 -1.60 -7.98 -2.96
CA LYS A 58 -0.91 -8.29 -4.21
C LYS A 58 0.08 -7.17 -4.53
N PHE A 59 1.36 -7.51 -4.61
CA PHE A 59 2.41 -6.62 -5.10
C PHE A 59 2.55 -6.82 -6.61
N ASN A 60 1.72 -6.09 -7.36
CA ASN A 60 1.73 -6.19 -8.82
C ASN A 60 2.73 -5.22 -9.45
N ASP A 61 2.97 -4.08 -8.78
CA ASP A 61 3.85 -3.04 -9.27
C ASP A 61 5.25 -3.11 -8.65
N THR A 62 6.19 -3.63 -9.41
CA THR A 62 7.60 -3.72 -9.02
C THR A 62 8.37 -2.42 -9.22
N ASP A 63 7.85 -1.47 -9.99
CA ASP A 63 8.58 -0.25 -10.37
C ASP A 63 8.67 0.75 -9.21
N SER A 64 7.71 0.66 -8.28
CA SER A 64 7.64 1.46 -7.05
C SER A 64 8.49 0.91 -5.90
N ILE A 65 9.11 -0.27 -6.05
CA ILE A 65 9.80 -0.98 -4.96
C ILE A 65 11.30 -0.98 -5.23
N VAL A 66 12.08 -0.47 -4.28
CA VAL A 66 13.55 -0.62 -4.29
C VAL A 66 13.90 -1.77 -3.36
N ALA A 67 14.52 -2.82 -3.94
CA ALA A 67 14.98 -4.01 -3.21
C ALA A 67 16.35 -3.81 -2.53
N ASP A 68 17.06 -2.74 -2.83
CA ASP A 68 18.39 -2.47 -2.28
C ASP A 68 18.33 -1.49 -1.11
N ASN A 69 19.18 -1.71 -0.09
CA ASN A 69 19.23 -0.91 1.14
C ASN A 69 19.80 0.50 0.92
N THR A 70 20.17 0.84 -0.31
CA THR A 70 20.46 2.21 -0.70
C THR A 70 19.18 3.03 -0.52
N LYS A 71 19.22 3.98 0.42
CA LYS A 71 18.10 4.91 0.70
C LYS A 71 17.51 5.38 -0.63
N PRO A 72 16.20 5.20 -0.88
CA PRO A 72 15.58 5.76 -2.06
C PRO A 72 15.87 7.26 -2.00
N HIS A 73 16.64 7.73 -2.99
CA HIS A 73 16.94 9.14 -3.08
C HIS A 73 15.58 9.80 -3.28
N LEU A 74 15.10 10.51 -2.24
CA LEU A 74 14.01 11.47 -2.36
C LEU A 74 14.55 12.62 -3.22
N GLN A 75 14.76 12.36 -4.50
CA GLN A 75 15.06 13.37 -5.49
C GLN A 75 13.72 13.71 -6.11
N ASP A 76 13.15 14.80 -5.60
CA ASP A 76 12.02 15.51 -6.20
C ASP A 76 12.51 16.15 -7.51
N ASN A 77 12.75 15.29 -8.51
CA ASN A 77 13.00 15.72 -9.87
C ASN A 77 11.62 15.76 -10.53
N ASN A 78 11.23 16.94 -11.00
CA ASN A 78 9.98 17.27 -11.70
C ASN A 78 9.74 16.49 -13.02
N ASN A 79 10.29 15.28 -13.15
CA ASN A 79 10.32 14.45 -14.35
C ASN A 79 9.35 13.26 -14.29
N GLY A 80 8.27 13.34 -13.50
CA GLY A 80 7.24 12.29 -13.45
C GLY A 80 7.75 10.90 -13.04
N GLU A 81 8.93 10.81 -12.43
CA GLU A 81 9.49 9.55 -11.94
C GLU A 81 8.69 9.08 -10.72
N LYS A 82 8.16 7.85 -10.81
CA LYS A 82 7.35 7.24 -9.76
C LYS A 82 8.18 7.16 -8.47
N HIS A 83 7.64 7.68 -7.37
CA HIS A 83 8.31 7.60 -6.07
C HIS A 83 8.56 6.14 -5.71
N ARG A 84 9.82 5.82 -5.43
CA ARG A 84 10.23 4.48 -5.04
C ARG A 84 10.34 4.37 -3.53
N TYR A 85 9.75 3.34 -2.97
CA TYR A 85 9.76 3.05 -1.54
C TYR A 85 10.54 1.77 -1.28
N GLN A 86 11.21 1.71 -0.12
CA GLN A 86 11.84 0.46 0.30
C GLN A 86 10.75 -0.55 0.67
N LEU A 87 10.95 -1.81 0.30
CA LEU A 87 10.00 -2.89 0.61
C LEU A 87 9.73 -2.98 2.13
N ARG A 88 10.78 -2.80 2.93
CA ARG A 88 10.72 -2.71 4.39
C ARG A 88 9.74 -1.66 4.89
N GLU A 89 9.78 -0.45 4.34
CA GLU A 89 8.88 0.64 4.72
C GLU A 89 7.42 0.32 4.39
N ILE A 90 7.20 -0.25 3.20
CA ILE A 90 5.87 -0.68 2.75
C ILE A 90 5.32 -1.75 3.71
N PHE A 91 6.13 -2.75 4.07
CA PHE A 91 5.73 -3.81 5.00
C PHE A 91 5.41 -3.30 6.40
N ILE A 92 6.17 -2.33 6.92
CA ILE A 92 5.87 -1.68 8.20
C ILE A 92 4.50 -1.00 8.15
N GLU A 93 4.22 -0.23 7.11
CA GLU A 93 2.92 0.45 6.98
C GLU A 93 1.78 -0.55 6.78
N ILE A 94 1.96 -1.60 5.98
CA ILE A 94 0.96 -2.67 5.84
C ILE A 94 0.65 -3.30 7.19
N ASN A 95 1.67 -3.65 7.99
CA ASN A 95 1.45 -4.26 9.31
C ASN A 95 0.64 -3.31 10.23
N LYS A 96 0.97 -2.02 10.22
CA LYS A 96 0.24 -0.97 10.96
C LYS A 96 -1.23 -0.87 10.56
N PHE A 97 -1.55 -0.80 9.26
CA PHE A 97 -2.93 -0.64 8.80
C PHE A 97 -3.76 -1.92 8.91
N SER A 98 -3.15 -3.07 8.63
CA SER A 98 -3.81 -4.38 8.65
C SER A 98 -4.02 -4.95 10.06
N ARG A 99 -3.25 -4.49 11.06
CA ARG A 99 -3.35 -4.96 12.45
C ARG A 99 -3.28 -6.50 12.57
N ALA A 100 -2.33 -7.13 11.88
CA ALA A 100 -2.13 -8.59 11.87
C ALA A 100 -3.24 -9.43 11.18
N GLU A 101 -4.14 -8.81 10.41
CA GLU A 101 -5.17 -9.50 9.62
C GLU A 101 -4.77 -9.96 8.19
N PRO A 102 -3.60 -9.66 7.58
CA PRO A 102 -3.43 -9.95 6.17
C PRO A 102 -3.23 -11.44 5.92
N VAL A 103 -4.27 -12.11 5.44
CA VAL A 103 -4.33 -13.58 5.31
C VAL A 103 -3.37 -14.09 4.24
N GLU A 104 -3.20 -13.36 3.14
CA GLU A 104 -2.40 -13.79 2.01
C GLU A 104 -1.59 -12.66 1.38
N PHE A 105 -0.31 -12.94 1.10
CA PHE A 105 0.60 -12.08 0.36
C PHE A 105 0.98 -12.75 -0.96
N PHE A 106 0.82 -12.01 -2.05
CA PHE A 106 1.24 -12.42 -3.39
C PHE A 106 2.31 -11.46 -3.89
N PHE A 107 3.46 -12.02 -4.24
CA PHE A 107 4.59 -11.32 -4.82
C PHE A 107 4.67 -11.63 -6.30
N ASN A 108 5.10 -10.64 -7.09
CA ASN A 108 5.51 -10.89 -8.46
C ASN A 108 6.78 -11.75 -8.46
N VAL A 109 6.96 -12.62 -9.45
CA VAL A 109 8.15 -13.48 -9.60
C VAL A 109 9.45 -12.67 -9.67
N ASN A 110 9.37 -11.41 -10.11
CA ASN A 110 10.51 -10.51 -10.21
C ASN A 110 10.78 -9.71 -8.92
N SER A 111 9.99 -9.90 -7.87
CA SER A 111 10.17 -9.20 -6.59
C SER A 111 11.33 -9.84 -5.81
N ASN A 112 12.44 -9.10 -5.65
CA ASN A 112 13.49 -9.46 -4.72
C ASN A 112 13.05 -9.14 -3.30
N VAL A 113 12.65 -10.16 -2.54
CA VAL A 113 12.19 -10.02 -1.15
C VAL A 113 13.18 -10.71 -0.22
N LEU A 114 13.76 -9.96 0.72
CA LEU A 114 14.69 -10.50 1.70
C LEU A 114 13.94 -11.25 2.81
N GLU A 115 14.60 -12.26 3.41
CA GLU A 115 14.03 -13.05 4.51
C GLU A 115 13.68 -12.18 5.73
N GLU A 116 14.51 -11.17 6.01
CA GLU A 116 14.32 -10.20 7.08
C GLU A 116 13.10 -9.29 6.85
N ASP A 117 12.80 -8.94 5.60
CA ASP A 117 11.62 -8.16 5.27
C ASP A 117 10.34 -8.99 5.45
N LEU A 118 10.36 -10.26 5.02
CA LEU A 118 9.23 -11.17 5.25
C LEU A 118 8.94 -11.38 6.75
N ALA A 119 9.96 -11.33 7.61
CA ALA A 119 9.76 -11.43 9.05
C ALA A 119 8.91 -10.29 9.63
N ILE A 120 8.93 -9.10 9.00
CA ILE A 120 8.16 -7.93 9.44
C ILE A 120 6.65 -8.17 9.33
N ILE A 121 6.21 -8.81 8.25
CA ILE A 121 4.80 -9.18 8.03
C ILE A 121 4.43 -10.51 8.71
N SER A 122 5.42 -11.35 9.02
CA SER A 122 5.23 -12.63 9.72
C SER A 122 4.93 -12.48 11.21
N ASN A 123 5.34 -11.40 11.86
CA ASN A 123 5.17 -11.23 13.31
C ASN A 123 3.72 -10.99 13.77
N GLY A 124 2.75 -10.93 12.85
CA GLY A 124 1.32 -10.87 13.14
C GLY A 124 0.46 -11.93 12.46
N CYS A 125 0.90 -12.50 11.34
CA CYS A 125 0.05 -13.41 10.56
C CYS A 125 0.40 -14.88 10.78
N GLN A 126 -0.62 -15.74 10.88
CA GLN A 126 -0.45 -17.18 10.68
C GLN A 126 0.10 -17.37 9.26
N ILE A 127 1.41 -17.60 9.15
CA ILE A 127 2.11 -17.65 7.86
C ILE A 127 1.39 -18.66 6.95
N SER A 128 0.74 -18.18 5.88
CA SER A 128 0.10 -19.05 4.91
C SER A 128 1.15 -19.95 4.24
N GLU A 129 0.77 -21.17 3.86
CA GLU A 129 1.67 -22.17 3.27
C GLU A 129 2.42 -21.64 2.03
N ASN A 130 1.88 -20.62 1.37
CA ASN A 130 2.46 -19.97 0.21
C ASN A 130 3.73 -19.16 0.55
N LEU A 131 3.73 -18.44 1.68
CA LEU A 131 4.96 -17.78 2.18
C LEU A 131 6.00 -18.85 2.55
N ARG A 132 5.59 -19.94 3.22
CA ARG A 132 6.50 -21.07 3.54
C ARG A 132 7.12 -21.70 2.29
N TYR A 133 6.37 -21.78 1.19
CA TYR A 133 6.86 -22.28 -0.09
C TYR A 133 7.92 -21.35 -0.70
N GLN A 134 7.71 -20.03 -0.65
CA GLN A 134 8.72 -19.05 -1.09
C GLN A 134 9.97 -19.04 -0.19
N TYR A 135 9.79 -19.12 1.13
CA TYR A 135 10.87 -19.33 2.11
C TYR A 135 11.70 -20.59 1.80
N ARG A 136 11.08 -21.67 1.30
CA ARG A 136 11.78 -22.88 0.87
C ARG A 136 12.53 -22.70 -0.45
N LYS A 137 11.98 -21.96 -1.41
CA LYS A 137 12.64 -21.69 -2.69
C LYS A 137 13.86 -20.79 -2.57
N LEU A 138 13.87 -19.84 -1.64
CA LEU A 138 15.01 -18.95 -1.39
C LEU A 138 16.18 -19.62 -0.64
N LYS A 139 15.99 -20.84 -0.09
CA LYS A 139 17.00 -21.63 0.61
C LYS A 139 17.67 -22.72 -0.25
N ILE A 140 17.36 -22.78 -1.55
CA ILE A 140 17.98 -23.69 -2.53
C ILE A 140 18.81 -22.85 -3.50
#